data_AF-A0A4Z2G268-F1
#
_entry.id   AF-A0A4Z2G268-F1
#
_cell.length_a   1.000
_cell.length_b   1.000
_cell.length_c   1.000
_cell.angle_alpha   90.00
_cell.angle_beta   90.00
_cell.angle_gamma   90.00
#
_symmetry.space_group_name_H-M   'P 1'
#
loop_
_entity.id
_entity.type
_entity.pdbx_description
1 polymer ?
#
loop_
_entity_poly.entity_id
_entity_poly.type
_entity_poly.pdbx_seq_one_letter_code
_entity_poly.pdbx_strand_id
1 'polypeptide(L)'
;MDLMYMHDDSENTEDSFIIQVSDGRHQLQRQVTVKVLPVNDEKPQVIRNNGLQVDLGEARLISSIALFAQDGDTPSAELMYTFSSVPTQGLLQLKVGAVIHTRYCDIIGPVSSTV
;
A
#
# COMPACT_ATOMS: atom_id res chain seq x y z
N MET A 1 4.43 -40.22 6.54
CA MET A 1 5.57 -39.29 6.48
C MET A 1 5.18 -38.28 5.46
N ASP A 2 4.80 -37.10 5.93
CA ASP A 2 3.82 -36.29 5.22
C ASP A 2 4.53 -35.02 4.77
N LEU A 3 4.54 -34.79 3.46
CA LEU A 3 5.17 -33.62 2.84
C LEU A 3 4.11 -32.53 2.75
N MET A 4 4.40 -31.35 3.32
CA MET A 4 3.52 -30.20 3.28
C MET A 4 4.21 -29.01 2.62
N TYR A 5 3.43 -28.23 1.88
CA TYR A 5 3.83 -26.91 1.41
C TYR A 5 3.58 -25.88 2.53
N MET A 6 4.47 -24.90 2.64
CA MET A 6 4.37 -23.77 3.56
C MET A 6 4.92 -22.57 2.79
N HIS A 7 4.11 -21.52 2.67
CA HIS A 7 4.54 -20.26 2.09
C HIS A 7 5.32 -19.44 3.14
N ASP A 8 6.05 -18.41 2.71
CA ASP A 8 6.91 -17.58 3.56
C ASP A 8 6.27 -16.23 3.96
N ASP A 9 4.95 -16.13 3.83
CA ASP A 9 4.14 -14.93 4.07
C ASP A 9 4.68 -13.71 3.30
N SER A 10 5.00 -13.91 2.01
CA SER A 10 5.43 -12.85 1.09
C SER A 10 4.38 -12.57 0.02
N GLU A 11 4.29 -11.32 -0.47
CA GLU A 11 3.33 -10.92 -1.52
C GLU A 11 3.66 -11.45 -2.94
N ASN A 12 4.31 -12.60 -3.02
CA ASN A 12 4.58 -13.31 -4.26
C ASN A 12 3.36 -14.13 -4.68
N THR A 13 2.80 -13.83 -5.86
CA THR A 13 1.66 -14.56 -6.41
C THR A 13 2.01 -15.93 -7.03
N GLU A 14 3.31 -16.25 -7.13
CA GLU A 14 3.83 -17.52 -7.67
C GLU A 14 5.05 -17.98 -6.87
N ASP A 15 5.14 -19.29 -6.62
CA ASP A 15 6.30 -19.96 -6.02
C ASP A 15 6.61 -21.26 -6.79
N SER A 16 7.82 -21.80 -6.67
CA SER A 16 8.16 -23.11 -7.24
C SER A 16 9.28 -23.83 -6.52
N PHE A 17 9.16 -25.16 -6.45
CA PHE A 17 10.18 -26.04 -5.88
C PHE A 17 10.38 -27.28 -6.75
N ILE A 18 11.50 -27.98 -6.56
CA ILE A 18 11.85 -29.20 -7.32
C ILE A 18 11.65 -30.42 -6.42
N ILE A 19 10.80 -31.35 -6.86
CA ILE A 19 10.70 -32.69 -6.26
C ILE A 19 11.62 -33.64 -7.02
N GLN A 20 12.42 -34.40 -6.29
CA GLN A 20 13.17 -35.55 -6.81
C GLN A 20 12.58 -36.86 -6.29
N VAL A 21 12.31 -37.79 -7.20
CA VAL A 21 11.90 -39.17 -6.88
C VAL A 21 13.00 -40.13 -7.33
N SER A 22 13.28 -41.17 -6.54
CA SER A 22 14.31 -42.17 -6.82
C SER A 22 13.86 -43.57 -6.38
N ASP A 23 14.16 -44.58 -7.19
CA ASP A 23 14.03 -46.01 -6.86
C ASP A 23 15.35 -46.62 -6.34
N GLY A 24 16.38 -45.80 -6.18
CA GLY A 24 17.75 -46.22 -5.83
C GLY A 24 18.66 -46.54 -7.03
N ARG A 25 18.15 -46.52 -8.27
CA ARG A 25 18.91 -46.71 -9.52
C ARG A 25 18.72 -45.58 -10.51
N HIS A 26 17.51 -45.05 -10.60
CA HIS A 26 17.09 -43.93 -11.44
C HIS A 26 16.64 -42.77 -10.57
N GLN A 27 16.77 -41.56 -11.10
CA GLN A 27 16.30 -40.33 -10.46
C GLN A 27 15.49 -39.53 -11.46
N LEU A 28 14.35 -39.00 -11.03
CA LEU A 28 13.51 -38.10 -11.80
C LEU A 28 13.28 -36.82 -11.00
N GLN A 29 13.66 -35.68 -11.57
CA GLN A 29 13.34 -34.36 -11.05
C GLN A 29 12.17 -33.74 -11.82
N ARG A 30 11.26 -33.07 -11.10
CA ARG A 30 10.20 -32.24 -11.68
C ARG A 30 10.03 -30.98 -10.84
N GLN A 31 9.92 -29.84 -11.52
CA GLN A 31 9.50 -28.59 -10.89
C GLN A 31 7.99 -28.63 -10.67
N VAL A 32 7.56 -28.19 -9.49
CA VAL A 32 6.16 -27.93 -9.14
C VAL A 32 6.03 -26.43 -9.00
N THR A 33 5.07 -25.84 -9.70
CA THR A 33 4.69 -24.43 -9.56
C THR A 33 3.47 -24.35 -8.65
N VAL A 34 3.52 -23.45 -7.68
CA VAL A 34 2.42 -23.11 -6.78
C VAL A 34 1.91 -21.73 -7.19
N LYS A 35 0.60 -21.62 -7.42
CA LYS A 35 -0.06 -20.32 -7.55
C LYS A 35 -0.54 -19.89 -6.17
N VAL A 36 0.00 -18.79 -5.67
CA VAL A 36 -0.43 -18.14 -4.44
C VAL A 36 -1.58 -17.19 -4.80
N LEU A 37 -2.63 -17.17 -3.98
CA LEU A 37 -3.72 -16.22 -4.12
C LEU A 37 -3.47 -15.10 -3.11
N PRO A 38 -3.31 -13.84 -3.55
CA PRO A 38 -3.06 -12.74 -2.62
C PRO A 38 -4.27 -12.55 -1.70
N VAL A 39 -3.98 -12.17 -0.46
CA VAL A 39 -4.96 -11.84 0.58
C VAL A 39 -4.57 -10.46 1.09
N ASN A 40 -5.55 -9.59 1.36
CA ASN A 40 -5.27 -8.32 2.03
C ASN A 40 -5.20 -8.59 3.54
N ASP A 41 -3.98 -8.74 4.07
CA ASP A 41 -3.71 -9.00 5.49
C ASP A 41 -2.63 -8.10 6.12
N GLU A 42 -1.92 -7.31 5.31
CA GLU A 42 -1.17 -6.15 5.78
C GLU A 42 -2.09 -4.98 6.16
N LYS A 43 -1.50 -3.83 6.52
CA LYS A 43 -2.22 -2.60 6.80
C LYS A 43 -1.42 -1.39 6.30
N PRO A 44 -2.09 -0.35 5.74
CA PRO A 44 -1.36 0.78 5.20
C PRO A 44 -0.56 1.55 6.26
N GLN A 45 0.75 1.67 6.03
CA GLN A 45 1.71 2.32 6.93
C GLN A 45 2.13 3.69 6.39
N VAL A 46 2.08 4.71 7.24
CA VAL A 46 2.58 6.06 6.90
C VAL A 46 4.10 6.10 7.00
N ILE A 47 4.77 6.05 5.86
CA ILE A 47 6.23 6.10 5.72
C ILE A 47 6.78 7.52 5.90
N ARG A 48 5.97 8.55 5.59
CA ARG A 48 6.38 9.96 5.70
C ARG A 48 5.21 10.84 6.11
N ASN A 49 5.45 11.69 7.10
CA ASN A 49 4.57 12.78 7.49
C ASN A 49 5.42 13.97 7.98
N ASN A 50 5.97 14.73 7.03
CA ASN A 50 6.83 15.88 7.29
C ASN A 50 6.05 17.16 7.65
N GLY A 51 4.71 17.09 7.61
CA GLY A 51 3.85 18.28 7.62
C GLY A 51 4.00 19.13 6.36
N LEU A 52 3.36 20.31 6.38
CA LEU A 52 3.42 21.30 5.31
C LEU A 52 3.26 22.70 5.89
N GLN A 53 4.23 23.58 5.66
CA GLN A 53 4.13 25.00 6.00
C GLN A 53 3.70 25.80 4.77
N VAL A 54 2.75 26.72 4.95
CA VAL A 54 2.16 27.54 3.88
C VAL A 54 2.08 28.98 4.39
N ASP A 55 2.57 29.92 3.59
CA ASP A 55 2.53 31.34 3.92
C ASP A 55 1.16 31.95 3.58
N LEU A 56 0.83 33.10 4.19
CA LEU A 56 -0.49 33.73 4.02
C LEU A 56 -0.74 34.11 2.55
N GLY A 57 -1.81 33.55 1.98
CA GLY A 57 -2.19 33.76 0.57
C GLY A 57 -1.53 32.78 -0.42
N GLU A 58 -0.62 31.92 0.02
CA GLU A 58 -0.10 30.82 -0.81
C GLU A 58 -1.02 29.59 -0.76
N ALA A 59 -0.85 28.72 -1.76
CA ALA A 59 -1.37 27.35 -1.76
C ALA A 59 -0.22 26.39 -2.08
N ARG A 60 -0.12 25.28 -1.35
CA ARG A 60 0.91 24.25 -1.58
C ARG A 60 0.29 22.87 -1.70
N LEU A 61 0.88 22.04 -2.57
CA LEU A 61 0.42 20.69 -2.82
C LEU A 61 0.92 19.73 -1.74
N ILE A 62 0.00 19.00 -1.11
CA ILE A 62 0.34 17.79 -0.34
C ILE A 62 0.82 16.75 -1.36
N SER A 63 2.12 16.57 -1.43
CA SER A 63 2.79 15.60 -2.31
C SER A 63 3.40 14.46 -1.49
N SER A 64 3.88 13.40 -2.16
CA SER A 64 4.65 12.31 -1.54
C SER A 64 5.95 12.77 -0.83
N ILE A 65 6.37 14.03 -1.02
CA ILE A 65 7.46 14.65 -0.25
C ILE A 65 7.00 15.08 1.15
N ALA A 66 5.73 15.44 1.30
CA ALA A 66 5.13 15.84 2.58
C ALA A 66 4.46 14.67 3.31
N LEU A 67 3.62 13.90 2.60
CA LEU A 67 2.82 12.80 3.15
C LEU A 67 2.86 11.60 2.20
N PHE A 68 3.27 10.43 2.70
CA PHE A 68 3.38 9.20 1.91
C PHE A 68 3.13 7.97 2.77
N ALA A 69 2.29 7.07 2.28
CA ALA A 69 2.00 5.77 2.84
C ALA A 69 2.23 4.65 1.81
N GLN A 70 2.50 3.45 2.31
CA GLN A 70 2.65 2.21 1.54
C GLN A 70 1.88 1.09 2.23
N ASP A 71 1.55 0.07 1.44
CA ASP A 71 0.87 -1.15 1.83
C ASP A 71 1.42 -2.24 0.88
N GLY A 72 1.66 -3.47 1.36
CA GLY A 72 2.09 -4.57 0.50
C GLY A 72 1.02 -4.93 -0.53
N ASP A 73 -0.23 -4.97 -0.07
CA ASP A 73 -1.34 -5.60 -0.76
C ASP A 73 -2.09 -4.60 -1.65
N THR A 74 -2.20 -3.35 -1.19
CA THR A 74 -2.96 -2.29 -1.86
C THR A 74 -2.07 -1.36 -2.70
N PRO A 75 -2.28 -1.26 -4.02
CA PRO A 75 -1.56 -0.31 -4.86
C PRO A 75 -1.70 1.14 -4.39
N SER A 76 -0.61 1.92 -4.44
CA SER A 76 -0.59 3.32 -3.96
C SER A 76 -1.62 4.28 -4.59
N ALA A 77 -2.24 3.89 -5.70
CA ALA A 77 -3.32 4.64 -6.37
C ALA A 77 -4.70 4.42 -5.74
N GLU A 78 -4.87 3.35 -4.96
CA GLU A 78 -6.11 2.96 -4.27
C GLU A 78 -6.09 3.34 -2.79
N LEU A 79 -4.91 3.66 -2.23
CA LEU A 79 -4.77 4.15 -0.86
C LEU A 79 -5.50 5.48 -0.62
N MET A 80 -6.40 5.48 0.36
CA MET A 80 -7.16 6.65 0.79
C MET A 80 -6.57 7.27 2.07
N TYR A 81 -6.48 8.61 2.09
CA TYR A 81 -6.04 9.37 3.26
C TYR A 81 -7.25 10.09 3.89
N THR A 82 -7.61 9.71 5.12
CA THR A 82 -8.77 10.27 5.84
C THR A 82 -8.32 11.24 6.92
N PHE A 83 -8.98 12.39 7.01
CA PHE A 83 -8.64 13.50 7.90
C PHE A 83 -9.59 13.49 9.14
N SER A 84 -9.07 13.66 10.38
CA SER A 84 -9.83 13.58 11.67
C SER A 84 -10.01 14.81 12.62
N SER A 85 -9.21 15.90 12.60
CA SER A 85 -9.66 17.25 13.07
C SER A 85 -9.08 18.50 12.32
N VAL A 86 -9.90 19.39 11.72
CA VAL A 86 -9.55 20.58 10.87
C VAL A 86 -8.11 21.17 10.94
N PRO A 87 -7.45 21.56 9.82
CA PRO A 87 -6.47 22.66 9.90
C PRO A 87 -7.17 23.87 10.51
N THR A 88 -6.71 24.29 11.67
CA THR A 88 -7.20 25.50 12.35
C THR A 88 -6.73 26.79 11.67
N GLN A 89 -5.85 26.66 10.67
CA GLN A 89 -5.29 27.72 9.84
C GLN A 89 -5.22 27.21 8.39
N GLY A 90 -5.68 28.02 7.44
CA GLY A 90 -5.73 27.65 6.02
C GLY A 90 -6.93 26.78 5.64
N LEU A 91 -6.94 26.29 4.40
CA LEU A 91 -8.03 25.48 3.82
C LEU A 91 -7.44 24.30 3.03
N LEU A 92 -8.08 23.13 3.11
CA LEU A 92 -7.79 22.01 2.20
C LEU A 92 -8.60 22.18 0.91
N GLN A 93 -7.98 21.85 -0.23
CA GLN A 93 -8.60 21.93 -1.55
C GLN A 93 -8.29 20.67 -2.36
N LEU A 94 -9.31 20.05 -2.94
CA LEU A 94 -9.13 18.92 -3.84
C LEU A 94 -8.70 19.43 -5.23
N LYS A 95 -7.48 19.06 -5.64
CA LYS A 95 -6.97 19.39 -6.98
C LYS A 95 -7.50 18.39 -8.01
N VAL A 96 -8.36 18.84 -8.91
CA VAL A 96 -8.95 18.01 -9.98
C VAL A 96 -8.33 18.40 -11.32
N GLY A 97 -7.24 17.72 -11.67
CA GLY A 97 -6.45 18.02 -12.87
C GLY A 97 -5.73 19.38 -12.76
N ALA A 98 -5.84 20.21 -13.80
CA ALA A 98 -5.29 21.58 -13.81
C ALA A 98 -6.22 22.61 -13.13
N VAL A 99 -7.43 22.22 -12.72
CA VAL A 99 -8.43 23.10 -12.11
C VAL A 99 -8.50 22.85 -10.61
N ILE A 100 -8.30 23.89 -9.82
CA ILE A 100 -8.62 23.86 -8.39
C ILE A 100 -10.13 23.98 -8.27
N HIS A 101 -10.80 22.88 -7.92
CA HIS A 101 -12.23 22.89 -7.71
C HIS A 101 -12.48 23.19 -6.23
N THR A 102 -12.84 24.45 -5.91
CA THR A 102 -13.22 24.86 -4.55
C THR A 102 -14.60 24.31 -4.18
N ARG A 103 -14.69 22.99 -4.04
CA ARG A 103 -15.73 22.37 -3.22
C ARG A 103 -15.44 22.83 -1.79
N TYR A 104 -16.37 23.56 -1.18
CA TYR A 104 -16.40 23.69 0.28
C TYR A 104 -16.45 22.27 0.84
N CYS A 105 -15.36 21.87 1.48
CA CYS A 105 -15.22 20.57 2.11
C CYS A 105 -14.72 20.86 3.52
N ASP A 106 -15.65 21.03 4.44
CA ASP A 106 -15.39 21.28 5.86
C ASP A 106 -14.81 20.00 6.48
N ILE A 107 -13.55 19.71 6.18
CA ILE A 107 -12.86 18.50 6.63
C ILE A 107 -11.53 18.87 7.28
N ILE A 108 -11.56 18.94 8.60
CA ILE A 108 -11.35 17.64 9.19
C ILE A 108 -9.88 17.27 9.52
N GLY A 109 -8.80 17.96 9.10
CA GLY A 109 -7.36 17.82 9.54
C GLY A 109 -6.73 16.45 9.96
N PRO A 110 -5.84 16.29 10.98
CA PRO A 110 -4.85 15.19 11.07
C PRO A 110 -5.26 13.77 10.68
N VAL A 111 -4.35 13.10 9.97
CA VAL A 111 -4.65 12.03 9.02
C VAL A 111 -4.51 10.62 9.64
N SER A 112 -5.55 9.80 9.49
CA SER A 112 -5.52 8.35 9.75
C SER A 112 -5.64 7.62 8.41
N SER A 113 -4.76 6.65 8.17
CA SER A 113 -5.06 5.57 7.23
C SER A 113 -6.16 4.72 7.86
N THR A 114 -7.22 4.44 7.10
CA THR A 114 -8.31 3.54 7.49
C THR A 114 -8.75 2.81 6.22
N VAL A 115 -9.03 1.52 6.37
CA VAL A 115 -9.54 0.60 5.32
C VAL A 115 -10.89 1.07 4.79
#